data_AF-U7G1N4-F1
#
_entry.id   AF-U7G1N4-F1
#
_cell.length_a   1.000
_cell.length_b   1.000
_cell.length_c   1.000
_cell.angle_alpha   90.00
_cell.angle_beta   90.00
_cell.angle_gamma   90.00
#
_symmetry.space_group_name_H-M   'P 1'
#
loop_
_entity.id
_entity.type
_entity.pdbx_description
1 polymer ?
#
loop_
_entity_poly.entity_id
_entity_poly.type
_entity_poly.pdbx_seq_one_letter_code
_entity_poly.pdbx_strand_id
1 'polypeptide(L)'
;MNEINRFELYEKLYFHEVEAREKLAARLQIPLALILSIISVYSVMIKGTDFLKSNFWNLLYLLFLGLSMLTFLATLSYFVRGFYGHTYEMIPSASDSEDYHKKLIDTYQNYGDYENLVRDAFRKYLFEYYASCSSNNTKVNDARSTYLHKCNTYLIITAIPLAVSFLIFSMAGINKNSDEKEYMVKIASPISLEYTGNIPDVDKVSETKIPQLEISDKKKEIVNEQRQEGRKSTTSSTTTADKSD
;
A
#
# COMPACT_ATOMS: atom_id res chain seq x y z
N MET A 1 7.51 -35.96 34.65
CA MET A 1 6.98 -36.27 33.30
C MET A 1 7.58 -37.60 32.87
N ASN A 2 6.78 -38.61 32.52
CA ASN A 2 7.33 -39.88 32.02
C ASN A 2 7.86 -39.72 30.57
N GLU A 3 8.58 -40.71 30.05
CA GLU A 3 9.17 -40.62 28.70
C GLU A 3 8.14 -40.59 27.56
N ILE A 4 6.99 -41.25 27.74
CA ILE A 4 5.90 -41.27 26.76
C ILE A 4 5.33 -39.85 26.59
N ASN A 5 5.00 -39.20 27.70
CA ASN A 5 4.49 -37.84 27.72
C ASN A 5 5.51 -36.83 27.17
N ARG A 6 6.83 -37.06 27.38
CA ARG A 6 7.88 -36.21 26.79
C ARG A 6 7.95 -36.38 25.27
N PHE A 7 7.87 -37.61 24.79
CA PHE A 7 7.87 -37.90 23.36
C PHE A 7 6.68 -37.24 22.66
N GLU A 8 5.47 -37.44 23.18
CA GLU A 8 4.26 -36.80 22.66
C GLU A 8 4.33 -35.27 22.71
N LEU A 9 4.92 -34.70 23.77
CA LEU A 9 5.08 -33.26 23.88
C LEU A 9 5.99 -32.72 22.76
N TYR A 10 7.13 -33.37 22.49
CA TYR A 10 8.07 -32.91 21.46
C TYR A 10 7.54 -33.10 20.05
N GLU A 11 6.82 -34.20 19.80
CA GLU A 11 6.08 -34.39 18.56
C GLU A 11 5.05 -33.25 18.35
N LYS A 12 4.24 -32.95 19.36
CA LYS A 12 3.25 -31.85 19.31
C LYS A 12 3.91 -30.49 19.09
N LEU A 13 5.02 -30.21 19.77
CA LEU A 13 5.78 -28.99 19.59
C LEU A 13 6.31 -28.88 18.16
N TYR A 14 6.89 -29.95 17.62
CA TYR A 14 7.37 -29.96 16.24
C TYR A 14 6.26 -29.60 15.24
N PHE A 15 5.12 -30.28 15.29
CA PHE A 15 4.00 -29.99 14.39
C PHE A 15 3.43 -28.59 14.60
N HIS A 16 3.37 -28.11 15.86
CA HIS A 16 2.96 -26.75 16.16
C HIS A 16 3.87 -25.70 15.48
N GLU A 17 5.19 -25.89 15.52
CA GLU A 17 6.13 -24.98 14.89
C GLU A 17 6.05 -24.99 13.36
N VAL A 18 5.77 -26.16 12.76
CA VAL A 18 5.54 -26.29 11.32
C VAL A 18 4.25 -25.56 10.91
N GLU A 19 3.17 -25.68 11.68
CA GLU A 19 1.94 -24.93 11.43
C GLU A 19 2.13 -23.41 11.63
N ALA A 20 2.91 -23.01 12.62
CA ALA A 20 3.18 -21.61 12.91
C ALA A 20 3.90 -20.92 11.74
N ARG A 21 4.78 -21.63 11.03
CA ARG A 21 5.41 -21.16 9.78
C ARG A 21 4.38 -20.70 8.75
N GLU A 22 3.33 -21.49 8.54
CA GLU A 22 2.28 -21.20 7.55
C GLU A 22 1.40 -20.04 8.01
N LYS A 23 1.02 -20.02 9.29
CA LYS A 23 0.27 -18.92 9.91
C LYS A 23 1.03 -17.60 9.80
N LEU A 24 2.35 -17.60 10.02
CA LEU A 24 3.19 -16.41 9.86
C LEU A 24 3.27 -15.96 8.40
N ALA A 25 3.39 -16.88 7.44
CA ALA A 25 3.39 -16.55 6.01
C ALA A 25 2.06 -15.90 5.58
N ALA A 26 0.93 -16.43 6.04
CA ALA A 26 -0.39 -15.85 5.78
C ALA A 26 -0.51 -14.42 6.36
N ARG A 27 -0.03 -14.20 7.58
CA ARG A 27 -0.07 -12.88 8.23
C ARG A 27 0.78 -11.81 7.54
N LEU A 28 1.78 -12.19 6.74
CA LEU A 28 2.62 -11.27 5.96
C LEU A 28 1.91 -10.69 4.72
N GLN A 29 0.79 -11.28 4.28
CA GLN A 29 0.06 -10.80 3.10
C GLN A 29 -0.57 -9.41 3.32
N ILE A 30 -1.14 -9.17 4.51
CA ILE A 30 -1.78 -7.89 4.84
C ILE A 30 -0.75 -6.74 4.84
N PRO A 31 0.40 -6.84 5.53
CA PRO A 31 1.44 -5.82 5.45
C PRO A 31 1.95 -5.57 4.02
N LEU A 32 2.11 -6.62 3.21
CA LEU A 32 2.52 -6.47 1.81
C LEU A 32 1.53 -5.61 1.01
N ALA A 33 0.23 -5.87 1.14
CA ALA A 33 -0.81 -5.10 0.47
C ALA A 33 -0.81 -3.62 0.90
N LEU A 34 -0.60 -3.36 2.19
CA LEU A 34 -0.50 -2.00 2.73
C LEU A 34 0.75 -1.27 2.24
N ILE A 35 1.90 -1.96 2.17
CA ILE A 35 3.15 -1.40 1.62
C ILE A 35 2.93 -0.96 0.16
N LEU A 36 2.32 -1.81 -0.68
CA LEU A 36 2.02 -1.48 -2.07
C LEU A 36 1.04 -0.29 -2.18
N SER A 37 0.04 -0.24 -1.30
CA SER A 37 -0.92 0.86 -1.24
C SER A 37 -0.24 2.18 -0.89
N ILE A 38 0.66 2.18 0.10
CA ILE A 38 1.43 3.36 0.50
C ILE A 38 2.36 3.84 -0.63
N ILE A 39 3.02 2.93 -1.36
CA ILE A 39 3.84 3.26 -2.53
C ILE A 39 3.00 3.98 -3.60
N SER A 40 1.77 3.54 -3.82
CA SER A 40 0.84 4.19 -4.75
C SER A 40 0.51 5.62 -4.31
N VAL A 41 0.18 5.81 -3.02
CA VAL A 41 -0.11 7.14 -2.46
C VAL A 41 1.09 8.08 -2.61
N TYR A 42 2.30 7.62 -2.29
CA TYR A 42 3.52 8.40 -2.51
C TYR A 42 3.71 8.78 -3.97
N SER A 43 3.46 7.84 -4.89
CA SER A 43 3.60 8.09 -6.33
C SER A 43 2.68 9.21 -6.82
N VAL A 44 1.45 9.27 -6.30
CA VAL A 44 0.50 10.34 -6.62
C VAL A 44 0.97 11.68 -6.04
N MET A 45 1.33 11.71 -4.76
CA MET A 45 1.73 12.93 -4.05
C MET A 45 3.01 13.55 -4.64
N ILE A 46 4.02 12.73 -4.95
CA ILE A 46 5.28 13.18 -5.55
C ILE A 46 5.04 13.78 -6.94
N LYS A 47 4.23 13.12 -7.80
CA LYS A 47 3.90 13.64 -9.14
C LYS A 47 3.08 14.91 -9.10
N GLY A 48 2.21 15.05 -8.11
CA GLY A 48 1.32 16.20 -7.95
C GLY A 48 1.98 17.41 -7.30
N THR A 49 3.18 17.30 -6.74
CA THR A 49 3.81 18.41 -6.01
C THR A 49 4.64 19.30 -6.94
N ASP A 50 4.48 20.61 -6.83
CA ASP A 50 5.44 21.58 -7.36
C ASP A 50 6.48 21.95 -6.29
N PHE A 51 7.69 21.39 -6.41
CA PHE A 51 8.77 21.58 -5.44
C PHE A 51 9.43 22.98 -5.49
N LEU A 52 9.10 23.79 -6.49
CA LEU A 52 9.71 25.12 -6.67
C LEU A 52 8.98 26.22 -5.90
N LYS A 53 7.70 26.02 -5.54
CA LYS A 53 6.94 26.98 -4.74
C LYS A 53 7.42 26.92 -3.28
N SER A 54 7.88 28.04 -2.73
CA SER A 54 8.27 28.13 -1.31
C SER A 54 7.15 28.83 -0.53
N ASN A 55 6.32 28.05 0.16
CA ASN A 55 5.30 28.52 1.09
C ASN A 55 5.36 27.68 2.38
N PHE A 56 4.89 28.22 3.50
CA PHE A 56 4.83 27.53 4.79
C PHE A 56 4.16 26.14 4.69
N TRP A 57 3.05 26.05 3.95
CA TRP A 57 2.35 24.78 3.72
C TRP A 57 3.19 23.75 2.95
N ASN A 58 4.01 24.19 2.00
CA ASN A 58 4.92 23.29 1.26
C ASN A 58 6.03 22.76 2.17
N LEU A 59 6.57 23.59 3.06
CA LEU A 59 7.56 23.15 4.04
C LEU A 59 6.97 22.11 5.00
N LEU A 60 5.76 22.37 5.53
CA LEU A 60 5.08 21.43 6.44
C LEU A 60 4.74 20.11 5.74
N TYR A 61 4.25 20.18 4.51
CA TYR A 61 4.01 19.02 3.65
C TYR A 61 5.26 18.16 3.48
N LEU A 62 6.39 18.77 3.08
CA LEU A 62 7.67 18.08 2.88
C LEU A 62 8.22 17.47 4.18
N LEU A 63 8.04 18.16 5.31
CA LEU A 63 8.46 17.66 6.63
C LEU A 63 7.72 16.38 7.00
N PHE A 64 6.38 16.37 6.91
CA PHE A 64 5.58 15.18 7.21
C PHE A 64 5.78 14.06 6.18
N LEU A 65 5.93 14.41 4.90
CA LEU A 65 6.24 13.44 3.84
C LEU A 65 7.60 12.77 4.09
N GLY A 66 8.62 13.55 4.44
CA GLY A 66 9.96 13.05 4.76
C GLY A 66 9.96 12.16 6.00
N LEU A 67 9.25 12.55 7.06
CA LEU A 67 9.08 11.72 8.26
C LEU A 67 8.37 10.40 7.96
N SER A 68 7.32 10.45 7.13
CA SER A 68 6.60 9.27 6.66
C SER A 68 7.52 8.35 5.85
N MET A 69 8.31 8.89 4.90
CA MET A 69 9.27 8.11 4.12
C MET A 69 10.34 7.44 4.99
N LEU A 70 10.87 8.14 5.99
CA LEU A 70 11.88 7.58 6.89
C LEU A 70 11.33 6.36 7.67
N THR A 71 10.12 6.49 8.20
CA THR A 71 9.44 5.41 8.95
C THR A 71 8.97 4.29 8.02
N PHE A 72 8.65 4.60 6.77
CA PHE A 72 8.34 3.63 5.73
C PHE A 72 9.56 2.76 5.35
N LEU A 73 10.76 3.34 5.27
CA LEU A 73 11.99 2.56 5.03
C LEU A 73 12.25 1.56 6.16
N ALA A 74 11.98 1.95 7.42
CA ALA A 74 12.05 1.03 8.55
C ALA A 74 11.01 -0.09 8.43
N THR A 75 9.78 0.22 8.01
CA THR A 75 8.74 -0.78 7.70
C THR A 75 9.25 -1.81 6.68
N LEU A 76 9.82 -1.34 5.56
CA LEU A 76 10.31 -2.23 4.50
C LEU A 76 11.46 -3.13 4.99
N SER A 77 12.38 -2.58 5.79
CA SER A 77 13.47 -3.33 6.40
C SER A 77 12.96 -4.47 7.29
N TYR A 78 11.99 -4.19 8.17
CA TYR A 78 11.39 -5.22 9.02
C TYR A 78 10.56 -6.24 8.23
N PHE A 79 9.85 -5.80 7.19
CA PHE A 79 9.11 -6.70 6.31
C PHE A 79 10.05 -7.72 5.64
N VAL A 80 11.12 -7.25 4.99
CA VAL A 80 12.09 -8.12 4.30
C VAL A 80 12.74 -9.09 5.29
N ARG A 81 13.13 -8.62 6.48
CA ARG A 81 13.71 -9.47 7.55
C ARG A 81 12.73 -10.51 8.10
N GLY A 82 11.43 -10.22 8.13
CA GLY A 82 10.41 -11.19 8.54
C GLY A 82 10.06 -12.21 7.45
N PHE A 83 10.25 -11.84 6.18
CA PHE A 83 9.89 -12.64 5.03
C PHE A 83 11.01 -13.57 4.54
N TYR A 84 12.25 -13.08 4.48
CA TYR A 84 13.35 -13.75 3.80
C TYR A 84 14.47 -14.21 4.76
N GLY A 85 15.23 -15.22 4.35
CA GLY A 85 16.46 -15.66 5.02
C GLY A 85 16.25 -16.65 6.18
N HIS A 86 15.09 -17.29 6.25
CA HIS A 86 14.75 -18.25 7.32
C HIS A 86 14.74 -19.68 6.79
N THR A 87 15.50 -20.56 7.43
CA THR A 87 15.58 -21.98 7.10
C THR A 87 14.93 -22.81 8.20
N TYR A 88 13.99 -23.68 7.83
CA TYR A 88 13.34 -24.59 8.77
C TYR A 88 13.99 -25.96 8.71
N GLU A 89 14.14 -26.56 9.88
CA GLU A 89 14.53 -27.96 10.00
C GLU A 89 13.29 -28.84 9.94
N MET A 90 13.39 -29.92 9.18
CA MET A 90 12.33 -30.91 9.03
C MET A 90 12.86 -32.27 9.46
N ILE A 91 11.98 -33.12 9.97
CA ILE A 91 12.32 -34.51 10.20
C ILE A 91 12.70 -35.19 8.87
N PRO A 92 13.53 -36.25 8.91
CA PRO A 92 13.88 -37.04 7.73
C PRO A 92 12.64 -37.59 7.03
N SER A 93 12.77 -37.91 5.75
CA SER A 93 11.64 -38.47 5.01
C SER A 93 11.21 -39.82 5.61
N ALA A 94 9.96 -40.22 5.35
CA ALA A 94 9.47 -41.53 5.76
C ALA A 94 10.34 -42.66 5.19
N SER A 95 10.84 -42.51 3.95
CA SER A 95 11.76 -43.49 3.34
C SER A 95 13.07 -43.57 4.11
N ASP A 96 13.71 -42.43 4.41
CA ASP A 96 14.98 -42.41 5.15
C ASP A 96 14.82 -42.98 6.56
N SER A 97 13.69 -42.67 7.20
CA SER A 97 13.36 -43.18 8.53
C SER A 97 13.18 -44.69 8.51
N GLU A 98 12.48 -45.23 7.50
CA GLU A 98 12.31 -46.68 7.37
C GLU A 98 13.58 -47.42 6.97
N ASP A 99 14.41 -46.81 6.13
CA ASP A 99 15.72 -47.38 5.80
C ASP A 99 16.64 -47.41 7.02
N TYR A 100 16.55 -46.41 7.90
CA TYR A 100 17.23 -46.44 9.19
C TYR A 100 16.66 -47.54 10.11
N HIS A 101 15.33 -47.68 10.18
CA HIS A 101 14.68 -48.74 10.97
C HIS A 101 15.11 -50.14 10.50
N LYS A 102 15.14 -50.40 9.18
CA LYS A 102 15.65 -51.67 8.62
C LYS A 102 17.12 -51.92 8.98
N LYS A 103 17.97 -50.88 8.94
CA LYS A 103 19.37 -51.00 9.37
C LYS A 103 19.49 -51.36 10.85
N LEU A 104 18.62 -50.83 11.71
CA LEU A 104 18.61 -51.21 13.12
C LEU A 104 18.24 -52.68 13.30
N ILE A 105 17.25 -53.19 12.56
CA ILE A 105 16.88 -54.62 12.59
C ILE A 105 18.08 -55.48 12.20
N ASP A 106 18.73 -55.19 11.07
CA ASP A 106 19.90 -55.94 10.59
C ASP A 106 21.06 -55.90 11.60
N THR A 107 21.26 -54.77 12.27
CA THR A 107 22.32 -54.57 13.28
C THR A 107 22.06 -55.39 14.54
N TYR A 108 20.81 -55.46 15.01
CA TYR A 108 20.47 -56.08 16.29
C TYR A 108 19.94 -57.51 16.19
N GLN A 109 19.60 -58.04 15.01
CA GLN A 109 18.94 -59.34 14.83
C GLN A 109 19.60 -60.54 15.57
N ASN A 110 20.91 -60.47 15.84
CA ASN A 110 21.66 -61.54 16.51
C ASN A 110 21.62 -61.46 18.05
N TYR A 111 20.96 -60.46 18.62
CA TYR A 111 20.82 -60.28 20.07
C TYR A 111 19.49 -60.85 20.56
N GLY A 112 19.49 -61.48 21.74
CA GLY A 112 18.29 -62.12 22.30
C GLY A 112 17.13 -61.18 22.63
N ASP A 113 17.36 -59.86 22.64
CA ASP A 113 16.36 -58.82 22.93
C ASP A 113 16.30 -57.75 21.81
N TYR A 114 16.54 -58.17 20.56
CA TYR A 114 16.70 -57.23 19.44
C TYR A 114 15.51 -56.30 19.21
N GLU A 115 14.27 -56.78 19.42
CA GLU A 115 13.06 -55.98 19.20
C GLU A 115 13.01 -54.75 20.11
N ASN A 116 13.35 -54.91 21.40
CA ASN A 116 13.41 -53.80 22.34
C ASN A 116 14.57 -52.85 21.99
N LEU A 117 15.74 -53.37 21.62
CA LEU A 117 16.89 -52.56 21.19
C LEU A 117 16.57 -51.71 19.95
N VAL A 118 15.94 -52.30 18.93
CA VAL A 118 15.50 -51.60 17.72
C VAL A 118 14.47 -50.53 18.06
N ARG A 119 13.43 -50.88 18.83
CA ARG A 119 12.38 -49.95 19.24
C ARG A 119 12.97 -48.75 19.99
N ASP A 120 13.83 -49.00 20.95
CA ASP A 120 14.37 -47.95 21.82
C ASP A 120 15.35 -47.05 21.06
N ALA A 121 16.18 -47.62 20.17
CA ALA A 121 17.07 -46.86 19.29
C ALA A 121 16.30 -46.00 18.28
N PHE A 122 15.27 -46.57 17.65
CA PHE A 122 14.43 -45.84 16.69
C PHE A 122 13.62 -44.73 17.37
N ARG A 123 13.08 -45.02 18.56
CA ARG A 123 12.37 -44.02 19.38
C ARG A 123 13.30 -42.87 19.78
N LYS A 124 14.53 -43.18 20.20
CA LYS A 124 15.54 -42.17 20.52
C LYS A 124 15.88 -41.31 19.30
N TYR A 125 16.05 -41.92 18.14
CA TYR A 125 16.25 -41.22 16.87
C TYR A 125 15.13 -40.21 16.59
N LEU A 126 13.86 -40.62 16.64
CA LEU A 126 12.73 -39.71 16.44
C LEU A 126 12.66 -38.61 17.51
N PHE A 127 12.91 -38.98 18.76
CA PHE A 127 12.90 -38.05 19.88
C PHE A 127 13.93 -36.92 19.69
N GLU A 128 15.14 -37.26 19.25
CA GLU A 128 16.20 -36.29 18.97
C GLU A 128 15.83 -35.36 17.81
N TYR A 129 15.25 -35.90 16.73
CA TYR A 129 14.77 -35.09 15.61
C TYR A 129 13.65 -34.14 16.02
N TYR A 130 12.64 -34.61 16.74
CA TYR A 130 11.56 -33.74 17.23
C TYR A 130 12.09 -32.64 18.14
N ALA A 131 12.99 -32.96 19.07
CA ALA A 131 13.58 -31.98 19.97
C ALA A 131 14.43 -30.92 19.24
N SER A 132 15.31 -31.36 18.32
CA SER A 132 16.19 -30.44 17.57
C SER A 132 15.40 -29.57 16.61
N CYS A 133 14.55 -30.18 15.78
CA CYS A 133 13.79 -29.46 14.77
C CYS A 133 12.83 -28.46 15.41
N SER A 134 12.09 -28.85 16.45
CA SER A 134 11.21 -27.91 17.17
C SER A 134 12.00 -26.75 17.76
N SER A 135 13.11 -27.01 18.45
CA SER A 135 13.94 -25.95 19.06
C SER A 135 14.48 -24.95 18.03
N ASN A 136 14.95 -25.41 16.88
CA ASN A 136 15.42 -24.52 15.82
C ASN A 136 14.26 -23.74 15.20
N ASN A 137 13.15 -24.42 14.89
CA ASN A 137 11.99 -23.80 14.27
C ASN A 137 11.30 -22.78 15.18
N THR A 138 11.24 -22.99 16.50
CA THR A 138 10.75 -22.01 17.48
C THR A 138 11.57 -20.72 17.40
N LYS A 139 12.91 -20.79 17.39
CA LYS A 139 13.77 -19.60 17.28
C LYS A 139 13.50 -18.82 16.00
N VAL A 140 13.33 -19.54 14.89
CA VAL A 140 13.00 -18.95 13.59
C VAL A 140 11.61 -18.28 13.63
N ASN A 141 10.61 -18.98 14.17
CA ASN A 141 9.24 -18.46 14.29
C ASN A 141 9.18 -17.22 15.19
N ASP A 142 9.89 -17.20 16.32
CA ASP A 142 9.95 -16.07 17.24
C ASP A 142 10.62 -14.85 16.60
N ALA A 143 11.73 -15.05 15.88
CA ALA A 143 12.40 -13.99 15.15
C ALA A 143 11.48 -13.38 14.08
N ARG A 144 10.84 -14.23 13.27
CA ARG A 144 9.87 -13.82 12.24
C ARG A 144 8.68 -13.09 12.84
N SER A 145 8.12 -13.61 13.93
CA SER A 145 7.00 -13.00 14.66
C SER A 145 7.38 -11.60 15.19
N THR A 146 8.59 -11.46 15.73
CA THR A 146 9.12 -10.17 16.20
C THR A 146 9.26 -9.16 15.07
N TYR A 147 9.82 -9.57 13.93
CA TYR A 147 9.95 -8.70 12.76
C TYR A 147 8.59 -8.30 12.19
N LEU A 148 7.63 -9.23 12.13
CA LEU A 148 6.27 -8.95 11.72
C LEU A 148 5.57 -7.95 12.65
N HIS A 149 5.71 -8.12 13.97
CA HIS A 149 5.17 -7.18 14.94
C HIS A 149 5.75 -5.78 14.72
N LYS A 150 7.08 -5.66 14.61
CA LYS A 150 7.75 -4.38 14.31
C LYS A 150 7.31 -3.79 12.97
N CYS A 151 7.17 -4.60 11.92
CA CYS A 151 6.65 -4.16 10.63
C CYS A 151 5.26 -3.51 10.78
N ASN A 152 4.35 -4.16 11.52
CA ASN A 152 3.01 -3.62 11.77
C ASN A 152 3.04 -2.33 12.59
N THR A 153 3.89 -2.26 13.62
CA THR A 153 4.07 -1.03 14.41
C THR A 153 4.54 0.13 13.53
N TYR A 154 5.56 -0.09 12.69
CA TYR A 154 6.08 0.95 11.81
C TYR A 154 5.12 1.31 10.67
N LEU A 155 4.26 0.39 10.22
CA LEU A 155 3.15 0.72 9.30
C LEU A 155 2.21 1.75 9.91
N ILE A 156 1.78 1.55 11.17
CA ILE A 156 0.92 2.49 11.88
C ILE A 156 1.62 3.83 12.06
N ILE A 157 2.89 3.81 12.49
CA ILE A 157 3.71 5.02 12.66
C ILE A 157 3.90 5.76 11.33
N THR A 158 4.00 5.05 10.20
CA THR A 158 4.12 5.64 8.85
C THR A 158 2.81 6.28 8.40
N ALA A 159 1.68 5.65 8.71
CA ALA A 159 0.36 6.07 8.27
C ALA A 159 -0.07 7.44 8.85
N ILE A 160 0.29 7.72 10.10
CA ILE A 160 -0.06 8.99 10.78
C ILE A 160 0.52 10.22 10.04
N PRO A 161 1.85 10.38 9.87
CA PRO A 161 2.43 11.50 9.15
C PRO A 161 2.05 11.49 7.66
N LEU A 162 1.84 10.30 7.06
CA LEU A 162 1.34 10.21 5.68
C LEU A 162 -0.05 10.86 5.55
N ALA A 163 -0.97 10.54 6.46
CA ALA A 163 -2.32 11.09 6.45
C ALA A 163 -2.29 12.62 6.62
N VAL A 164 -1.47 13.12 7.54
CA VAL A 164 -1.29 14.58 7.71
C VAL A 164 -0.72 15.22 6.44
N SER A 165 0.31 14.63 5.84
CA SER A 165 0.90 15.11 4.58
C SER A 165 -0.13 15.11 3.44
N PHE A 166 -0.94 14.06 3.33
CA PHE A 166 -2.00 13.93 2.34
C PHE A 166 -3.11 14.99 2.50
N LEU A 167 -3.51 15.29 3.75
CA LEU A 167 -4.47 16.36 4.03
C LEU A 167 -3.93 17.72 3.63
N ILE A 168 -2.67 18.03 3.96
CA ILE A 168 -2.02 19.28 3.54
C ILE A 168 -1.94 19.36 2.01
N PHE A 169 -1.50 18.29 1.35
CA PHE A 169 -1.43 18.21 -0.11
C PHE A 169 -2.78 18.51 -0.78
N SER A 170 -3.86 17.97 -0.22
CA SER A 170 -5.21 18.09 -0.78
C SER A 170 -5.84 19.46 -0.49
N MET A 171 -5.69 19.98 0.73
CA MET A 171 -6.41 21.19 1.18
C MET A 171 -5.63 22.49 0.95
N ALA A 172 -4.29 22.46 0.97
CA ALA A 172 -3.47 23.67 0.88
C ALA A 172 -3.15 24.09 -0.58
N GLY A 173 -3.78 23.47 -1.58
CA GLY A 173 -3.61 23.84 -2.99
C GLY A 173 -2.21 23.56 -3.55
N ILE A 174 -1.47 22.63 -2.95
CA ILE A 174 -0.09 22.26 -3.37
C ILE A 174 -0.07 21.46 -4.67
N ASN A 175 -1.20 20.84 -5.01
CA ASN A 175 -1.34 20.05 -6.22
C ASN A 175 -1.12 20.92 -7.46
N LYS A 176 -0.06 20.63 -8.21
CA LYS A 176 0.33 21.27 -9.48
C LYS A 176 -0.80 21.25 -10.52
N ASN A 177 -1.69 20.26 -10.44
CA ASN A 177 -2.84 20.17 -11.35
C ASN A 177 -3.99 21.14 -11.01
N SER A 178 -3.87 21.86 -9.89
CA SER A 178 -4.82 22.89 -9.48
C SER A 178 -4.58 24.24 -10.16
N ASP A 179 -3.40 24.45 -10.76
CA ASP A 179 -3.16 25.64 -11.58
C ASP A 179 -4.05 25.51 -12.84
N GLU A 180 -4.98 26.45 -12.99
CA GLU A 180 -6.03 26.50 -14.02
C GLU A 180 -5.42 26.24 -15.40
N LYS A 181 -5.90 25.22 -16.13
CA LYS A 181 -5.41 24.92 -17.49
C LYS A 181 -5.67 26.15 -18.35
N GLU A 182 -4.63 26.89 -18.72
CA GLU A 182 -4.75 27.97 -19.71
C GLU A 182 -5.26 27.38 -21.02
N TYR A 183 -6.53 27.60 -21.35
CA TYR A 183 -7.10 27.21 -22.63
C TYR A 183 -6.56 28.15 -23.70
N MET A 184 -5.59 27.68 -24.50
CA MET A 184 -5.11 28.44 -25.64
C MET A 184 -6.19 28.43 -26.74
N VAL A 185 -6.97 29.52 -26.83
CA VAL A 185 -7.94 29.71 -27.92
C VAL A 185 -7.17 30.06 -29.20
N LYS A 186 -7.01 29.09 -30.10
CA LYS A 186 -6.55 29.36 -31.47
C LYS A 186 -7.73 29.86 -32.31
N ILE A 187 -7.69 31.12 -32.75
CA ILE A 187 -8.67 31.65 -33.70
C ILE A 187 -8.40 31.00 -35.06
N ALA A 188 -9.29 30.09 -35.48
CA ALA A 188 -9.11 29.24 -36.65
C ALA A 188 -9.33 29.94 -38.01
N SER A 189 -9.95 31.12 -38.01
CA SER A 189 -10.23 31.87 -39.23
C SER A 189 -10.46 33.36 -38.94
N PRO A 190 -10.10 34.26 -39.87
CA PRO A 190 -10.46 35.66 -39.75
C PRO A 190 -11.98 35.82 -39.70
N ILE A 191 -12.45 36.62 -38.74
CA ILE A 191 -13.87 36.97 -38.64
C ILE A 191 -14.15 37.99 -39.75
N SER A 192 -14.94 37.61 -40.74
CA SER A 192 -15.46 38.53 -41.75
C SER A 192 -16.50 39.45 -41.10
N LEU A 193 -16.14 40.71 -40.88
CA LEU A 193 -17.08 41.74 -40.45
C LEU A 193 -17.84 42.22 -41.70
N GLU A 194 -19.09 41.79 -41.86
CA GLU A 194 -20.01 42.43 -42.80
C GLU A 194 -20.46 43.76 -42.20
N TYR A 195 -20.00 44.86 -42.77
CA TYR A 195 -20.48 46.20 -42.47
C TYR A 195 -21.82 46.41 -43.19
N THR A 196 -22.93 46.47 -42.43
CA THR A 196 -24.29 46.71 -42.94
C THR A 196 -24.68 48.19 -42.95
N GLY A 197 -23.71 49.10 -42.88
CA GLY A 197 -23.93 50.54 -42.99
C GLY A 197 -23.67 51.07 -44.40
N ASN A 198 -24.30 52.19 -44.74
CA ASN A 198 -23.88 52.97 -45.91
C ASN A 198 -22.48 53.54 -45.64
N ILE A 199 -21.58 53.42 -46.62
CA ILE A 199 -20.25 54.04 -46.57
C ILE A 199 -20.45 55.55 -46.40
N PRO A 200 -19.99 56.18 -45.30
CA PRO A 200 -20.10 57.62 -45.15
C PRO A 200 -19.23 58.30 -46.22
N ASP A 201 -19.82 59.29 -46.87
CA ASP A 201 -19.16 60.17 -47.84
C ASP A 201 -17.90 60.78 -47.21
N VAL A 202 -16.77 60.64 -47.89
CA VAL A 202 -15.42 60.86 -47.32
C VAL A 202 -15.15 62.34 -46.99
N ASP A 203 -16.03 63.25 -47.39
CA ASP A 203 -15.86 64.69 -47.18
C ASP A 203 -16.43 65.23 -45.84
N LYS A 204 -16.95 64.38 -44.95
CA LYS A 204 -17.37 64.81 -43.59
C LYS A 204 -17.06 63.76 -42.51
N VAL A 205 -15.79 63.60 -42.16
CA VAL A 205 -15.41 62.89 -40.92
C VAL A 205 -14.46 63.77 -40.11
N SER A 206 -15.04 64.55 -39.20
CA SER A 206 -14.33 65.06 -38.03
C SER A 206 -14.92 64.36 -36.80
N GLU A 207 -14.02 63.90 -35.94
CA GLU A 207 -14.23 63.30 -34.61
C GLU A 207 -14.71 61.84 -34.53
N THR A 208 -13.69 60.99 -34.30
CA THR A 208 -13.65 59.68 -33.63
C THR A 208 -14.87 59.31 -32.79
N LYS A 209 -15.65 58.33 -33.26
CA LYS A 209 -16.40 57.40 -32.39
C LYS A 209 -16.04 55.97 -32.76
N ILE A 210 -15.43 55.27 -31.81
CA ILE A 210 -15.13 53.84 -31.89
C ILE A 210 -16.47 53.09 -32.04
N PRO A 211 -16.65 52.24 -33.06
CA PRO A 211 -17.88 51.45 -33.18
C PRO A 211 -18.00 50.48 -32.00
N GLN A 212 -19.13 50.49 -31.31
CA GLN A 212 -19.41 49.46 -30.30
C GLN A 212 -19.77 48.15 -31.01
N LEU A 213 -19.10 47.07 -30.62
CA LEU A 213 -19.39 45.72 -31.08
C LEU A 213 -20.74 45.24 -30.50
N GLU A 214 -21.79 45.26 -31.30
CA GLU A 214 -23.00 44.49 -31.00
C GLU A 214 -22.83 43.05 -31.46
N ILE A 215 -22.69 42.15 -30.49
CA ILE A 215 -22.72 40.72 -30.73
C ILE A 215 -24.17 40.34 -31.08
N SER A 216 -24.37 39.88 -32.33
CA SER A 216 -25.65 39.35 -32.82
C SER A 216 -26.27 38.35 -31.83
N ASP A 217 -27.58 38.50 -31.58
CA ASP A 217 -28.32 37.81 -30.52
C ASP A 217 -28.26 36.28 -30.61
N LYS A 218 -27.96 35.72 -31.78
CA LYS A 218 -27.79 34.27 -31.98
C LYS A 218 -26.57 33.68 -31.25
N LYS A 219 -25.55 34.50 -30.93
CA LYS A 219 -24.37 34.08 -30.14
C LYS A 219 -24.56 34.28 -28.63
N LYS A 220 -25.49 35.13 -28.21
CA LYS A 220 -25.81 35.33 -26.78
C LYS A 220 -26.55 34.13 -26.18
N GLU A 221 -27.37 33.42 -26.98
CA GLU A 221 -28.04 32.18 -26.54
C GLU A 221 -27.04 31.06 -26.21
N ILE A 222 -26.04 30.83 -27.07
CA ILE A 222 -25.03 29.76 -26.86
C ILE A 222 -24.18 30.05 -25.60
N VAL A 223 -23.87 31.32 -25.34
CA VAL A 223 -23.11 31.74 -24.14
C VAL A 223 -23.98 31.63 -22.87
N ASN A 224 -25.29 31.81 -22.96
CA ASN A 224 -26.20 31.67 -21.81
C ASN A 224 -26.58 30.21 -21.52
N GLU A 225 -26.71 29.34 -22.53
CA GLU A 225 -26.97 27.90 -22.32
C GLU A 225 -25.80 27.23 -21.59
N GLN A 226 -24.55 27.52 -22.00
CA GLN A 226 -23.37 26.96 -21.30
C GLN A 226 -23.20 27.52 -19.88
N ARG A 227 -23.70 28.73 -19.61
CA ARG A 227 -23.71 29.32 -18.26
C ARG A 227 -24.81 28.73 -17.37
N GLN A 228 -25.91 28.23 -17.94
CA GLN A 228 -26.97 27.54 -17.18
C GLN A 228 -26.62 26.08 -16.89
N GLU A 229 -25.93 25.37 -17.80
CA GLU A 229 -25.42 24.02 -17.53
C GLU A 229 -24.35 24.01 -16.43
N GLY A 230 -23.47 25.03 -16.39
CA GLY A 230 -22.50 25.20 -15.31
C GLY A 230 -23.12 25.57 -13.94
N ARG A 231 -24.35 26.09 -13.91
CA ARG A 231 -25.04 26.49 -12.66
C ARG A 231 -25.97 25.41 -12.10
N LYS A 232 -26.47 24.48 -12.92
CA LYS A 232 -27.33 23.36 -12.48
C LYS A 232 -26.57 22.23 -11.75
N SER A 233 -25.25 22.13 -11.87
CA SER A 233 -24.43 21.13 -11.15
C SER A 233 -23.95 21.58 -9.76
N THR A 234 -24.20 22.83 -9.36
CA THR A 234 -23.75 23.37 -8.06
C THR A 234 -24.91 23.66 -7.08
N THR A 235 -26.06 23.00 -7.22
CA THR A 235 -27.17 23.16 -6.25
C THR A 235 -27.87 21.83 -5.99
N SER A 236 -27.19 20.94 -5.26
CA SER A 236 -27.81 19.79 -4.60
C SER A 236 -26.96 19.37 -3.41
N SER A 237 -27.07 20.10 -2.29
CA SER A 237 -27.05 19.55 -0.92
C SER A 237 -26.99 20.67 0.13
N THR A 238 -28.08 21.41 0.34
CA THR A 238 -28.37 21.94 1.68
C THR A 238 -29.87 22.17 1.82
N THR A 239 -30.45 21.54 2.84
CA THR A 239 -31.61 21.95 3.67
C THR A 239 -32.71 20.90 3.75
N THR A 240 -32.85 20.28 4.93
CA THR A 240 -34.13 20.24 5.67
C THR A 240 -33.82 20.19 7.15
N ALA A 241 -34.14 21.29 7.83
CA ALA A 241 -34.48 21.31 9.24
C ALA A 241 -35.87 20.65 9.42
N ASP A 242 -36.12 19.98 10.54
CA ASP A 242 -37.29 20.33 11.37
C ASP A 242 -37.22 19.75 12.79
N LYS A 243 -37.92 20.44 13.68
CA LYS A 243 -38.19 20.23 15.10
C LYS A 243 -38.93 18.93 15.42
N SER A 244 -38.71 18.42 16.63
CA SER A 244 -39.76 17.91 17.52
C SER A 244 -39.20 17.72 18.93
N ASP A 245 -39.88 18.35 19.90
CA ASP A 245 -39.92 18.13 21.36
C ASP A 245 -38.67 18.28 22.24
#